data_AF-A0A392PJN0-F1
#
_entry.id   AF-A0A392PJN0-F1
#
_cell.length_a   1.000
_cell.length_b   1.000
_cell.length_c   1.000
_cell.angle_alpha   90.00
_cell.angle_beta   90.00
_cell.angle_gamma   90.00
#
_symmetry.space_group_name_H-M   'P 1'
#
loop_
_entity.id
_entity.type
_entity.pdbx_description
1 polymer ?
#
loop_
_entity_poly.entity_id
_entity_poly.type
_entity_poly.pdbx_seq_one_letter_code
_entity_poly.pdbx_strand_id
1 'polypeptide(L)' 'MKSKMNDESHVMNGWDINSVDPCTWNMVGCSPEGYVISLEMASAGLSGIISSGIGNLSHLRTL' A
#
# COMPACT_ATOMS: atom_id res chain seq x y z
N MET A 1 -6.24 -5.59 -2.11
CA MET A 1 -5.23 -4.62 -2.63
C MET A 1 -4.17 -5.27 -3.53
N LYS A 2 -3.61 -6.45 -3.19
CA LYS A 2 -2.48 -7.06 -3.92
C LYS A 2 -2.80 -7.74 -5.28
N SER A 3 -4.05 -8.10 -5.55
CA SER A 3 -4.43 -9.00 -6.66
C SER A 3 -4.25 -8.44 -8.09
N LYS A 4 -3.97 -7.14 -8.26
CA LYS A 4 -3.86 -6.50 -9.60
C LYS A 4 -2.54 -5.77 -9.82
N MET A 5 -1.57 -5.97 -8.93
CA MET A 5 -0.27 -5.30 -8.96
C MET A 5 0.80 -6.35 -9.27
N ASN A 6 1.65 -6.08 -10.27
CA ASN A 6 2.76 -6.96 -10.63
C ASN A 6 3.95 -6.65 -9.70
N ASP A 7 4.33 -7.64 -8.90
CA ASP A 7 5.35 -7.53 -7.87
C ASP A 7 6.50 -8.51 -8.13
N GLU A 8 7.30 -8.24 -9.16
CA GLU A 8 8.41 -9.12 -9.56
C GLU A 8 9.58 -9.08 -8.57
N SER A 9 9.73 -7.96 -7.85
CA SER A 9 10.78 -7.79 -6.83
C SER A 9 10.34 -8.24 -5.43
N HIS A 10 9.12 -8.77 -5.29
CA HIS A 10 8.54 -9.21 -4.01
C HIS A 10 8.58 -8.13 -2.92
N VAL A 11 8.50 -6.86 -3.31
CA VAL A 11 8.57 -5.70 -2.41
C VAL A 11 7.31 -5.55 -1.57
N MET A 12 6.17 -6.08 -2.02
CA MET A 12 4.94 -6.17 -1.23
C MET A 12 4.89 -7.45 -0.38
N ASN A 13 6.04 -8.08 -0.08
CA ASN A 13 6.09 -9.13 0.92
C ASN A 13 5.74 -8.54 2.30
N GLY A 14 4.79 -9.16 3.02
CA GLY A 14 4.22 -8.63 4.26
C GLY A 14 2.94 -7.81 4.11
N TRP A 15 2.50 -7.52 2.87
CA TRP A 15 1.16 -6.97 2.63
C TRP A 15 0.13 -8.08 2.78
N ASP A 16 -0.35 -8.28 4.00
CA ASP A 16 -1.45 -9.19 4.30
C ASP A 16 -2.72 -8.37 4.53
N ILE A 17 -3.73 -8.58 3.67
CA ILE A 17 -5.04 -7.92 3.79
C ILE A 17 -5.78 -8.29 5.08
N ASN A 18 -5.37 -9.38 5.74
CA ASN A 18 -5.88 -9.81 7.04
C ASN A 18 -5.04 -9.26 8.20
N SER A 19 -3.92 -8.58 7.94
CA SER A 19 -3.15 -7.91 8.98
C SER A 19 -3.94 -6.75 9.54
N VAL A 20 -3.94 -6.65 10.86
CA VAL A 20 -4.73 -5.67 11.62
C VAL A 20 -4.24 -4.24 11.36
N ASP A 21 -2.94 -4.06 11.11
CA ASP A 21 -2.31 -2.74 10.99
C ASP A 21 -1.56 -2.57 9.66
N PRO A 22 -2.16 -1.88 8.67
CA PRO A 22 -1.50 -1.59 7.39
C PRO A 22 -0.28 -0.68 7.52
N CYS A 23 -0.11 0.04 8.64
CA CYS A 23 1.09 0.83 8.93
C CYS A 23 2.34 -0.01 9.17
N THR A 24 2.19 -1.32 9.35
CA THR A 24 3.33 -2.26 9.47
C THR A 24 3.80 -2.76 8.11
N TRP A 25 3.06 -2.48 7.04
CA TRP A 25 3.40 -2.95 5.71
C TRP A 25 4.57 -2.16 5.14
N ASN A 26 5.43 -2.85 4.39
CA ASN A 26 6.52 -2.19 3.68
C ASN A 26 5.99 -1.09 2.77
N MET A 27 6.68 0.04 2.74
CA MET A 27 6.36 1.18 1.87
C MET A 27 5.00 1.84 2.14
N VAL A 28 4.36 1.54 3.27
CA VAL A 28 3.16 2.25 3.74
C VAL A 28 3.56 3.27 4.80
N GLY A 29 3.29 4.55 4.52
CA GLY A 29 3.43 5.61 5.51
C GLY A 29 2.08 5.97 6.13
N CYS A 30 2.07 6.03 7.45
CA CYS A 30 0.90 6.40 8.24
C CYS A 30 1.08 7.73 8.96
N SER A 31 -0.04 8.41 9.21
CA SER A 31 -0.10 9.56 10.08
C SER A 31 0.01 9.14 11.55
N PRO A 32 0.29 10.08 12.47
CA PRO A 32 0.30 9.81 13.91
C PRO A 32 -1.04 9.29 14.44
N GLU A 33 -2.14 9.58 13.73
CA GLU A 33 -3.48 9.09 14.07
C GLU A 33 -3.77 7.69 13.53
N GLY A 34 -2.83 7.06 12.83
CA GLY A 34 -2.95 5.69 12.30
C GLY A 34 -3.59 5.59 10.91
N TYR A 35 -3.80 6.72 10.21
CA TYR A 35 -4.32 6.69 8.85
C TYR A 35 -3.20 6.48 7.83
N VAL A 36 -3.43 5.64 6.83
CA VAL A 36 -2.52 5.52 5.68
C VAL A 36 -2.56 6.81 4.87
N ILE A 37 -1.43 7.52 4.80
CA ILE A 37 -1.29 8.81 4.11
C ILE A 37 -0.33 8.77 2.93
N SER A 38 0.57 7.78 2.89
CA SER A 38 1.48 7.59 1.77
C SER A 38 1.66 6.12 1.45
N LEU A 39 1.79 5.84 0.16
CA LEU A 39 2.21 4.54 -0.36
C LEU A 39 3.40 4.79 -1.26
N GLU A 40 4.59 4.37 -0.86
CA GLU A 40 5.81 4.50 -1.65
C GLU A 40 5.95 3.32 -2.62
N MET A 41 4.92 3.09 -3.43
CA MET A 41 4.91 1.99 -4.41
C MET A 41 5.57 2.37 -5.73
N ALA A 42 5.57 3.66 -6.08
CA ALA A 42 6.21 4.18 -7.28
C ALA A 42 7.75 3.98 -7.29
N SER A 43 8.40 4.01 -6.12
CA SER A 43 9.86 3.83 -6.01
C SER A 43 10.30 2.37 -6.14
N ALA A 44 9.36 1.42 -6.00
CA ALA A 44 9.64 0.00 -5.93
C ALA A 44 9.50 -0.73 -7.28
N GLY A 45 9.30 0.01 -8.38
CA GLY A 45 9.15 -0.57 -9.73
C GLY A 45 7.85 -1.35 -9.91
N LEU A 46 6.87 -1.17 -9.01
CA LEU A 46 5.58 -1.83 -9.08
C LEU A 46 4.79 -1.27 -10.26
N SER A 47 4.30 -2.18 -11.10
CA SER A 47 3.50 -1.85 -12.28
C SER A 47 2.17 -2.59 -12.22
N GLY A 48 1.11 -1.98 -12.74
CA GLY A 48 -0.23 -2.58 -12.75
C GLY A 48 -1.31 -1.61 -12.30
N ILE A 49 -2.48 -2.16 -11.96
CA ILE A 49 -3.67 -1.39 -11.60
C ILE A 49 -3.87 -1.49 -10.10
N ILE A 50 -3.78 -0.35 -9.44
CA ILE A 50 -4.11 -0.25 -8.02
C ILE A 50 -5.62 -0.52 -7.87
N SER A 51 -5.98 -1.52 -7.06
CA SER A 51 -7.38 -1.89 -6.85
C SER A 51 -8.16 -0.71 -6.26
N SER A 52 -9.42 -0.54 -6.70
CA SER A 52 -10.34 0.51 -6.25
C SER A 52 -10.56 0.58 -4.72
N GLY A 53 -10.16 -0.45 -3.96
CA GLY A 53 -10.10 -0.39 -2.50
C GLY A 53 -9.13 0.67 -1.94
N ILE A 54 -8.17 1.16 -2.75
CA ILE A 54 -7.35 2.33 -2.41
C ILE A 54 -8.22 3.59 -2.23
N GLY A 55 -9.36 3.67 -2.91
CA GLY A 55 -10.32 4.76 -2.76
C GLY A 55 -10.98 4.80 -1.38
N ASN A 56 -10.83 3.74 -0.58
CA ASN A 56 -11.26 3.71 0.82
C ASN A 56 -10.22 4.32 1.78
N LEU A 57 -9.01 4.61 1.29
CA LEU A 57 -7.99 5.37 2.03
C LEU A 57 -8.25 6.86 1.85
N SER A 58 -9.28 7.36 2.53
CA SER A 58 -9.75 8.75 2.41
C SER A 58 -8.70 9.81 2.77
N HIS A 59 -7.65 9.41 3.49
CA HIS A 59 -6.55 10.27 3.94
C HIS A 59 -5.27 10.14 3.10
N LEU A 60 -5.29 9.34 2.04
CA LEU A 60 -4.14 9.12 1.19
C LEU A 60 -3.75 10.41 0.46
N ARG A 61 -2.47 10.80 0.56
CA ARG A 61 -1.92 12.02 -0.04
C ARG A 61 -0.85 11.74 -1.09
N THR A 62 -0.10 10.64 -0.93
CA THR A 62 1.07 10.34 -1.78
C THR A 62 1.03 8.89 -2.26
N LEU A 63 1.41 8.67 -3.52
CA LEU A 63 1.36 7.39 -4.25
C LEU A 63 2.62 7.18 -5.09
#